data_AF-A0A0B8QJI8-F1
#
_entry.id   AF-A0A0B8QJI8-F1
#
_cell.length_a   1.000
_cell.length_b   1.000
_cell.length_c   1.000
_cell.angle_alpha   90.00
_cell.angle_beta   90.00
_cell.angle_gamma   90.00
#
_symmetry.space_group_name_H-M   'P 1'
#
loop_
_entity.id
_entity.type
_entity.pdbx_description
1 polymer ?
#
loop_
_entity_poly.entity_id
_entity_poly.type
_entity_poly.pdbx_seq_one_letter_code
_entity_poly.pdbx_strand_id
1 'polypeptide(L)'
;MHKDKYWAHLTSKDLINWEWKPLGLTPSDWFDSHGVFSGHALSNGEELMLFYTGNTRIGNERVRQTTQCLAVSQNGIDFKKLGPVVPELPPGVTEHIRDPKIVKRGDEWLMFLGAQTTDLKGRLAIYSSTDLKQWQFKGLFGEEQGDFGYMWECQISSN
;
A
#
# COMPACT_ATOMS: atom_id res chain seq x y z
N MET A 1 -11.13 20.68 0.73
CA MET A 1 -11.88 19.44 1.03
C MET A 1 -11.57 18.42 -0.07
N HIS A 2 -10.70 17.44 0.18
CA HIS A 2 -10.52 16.28 -0.73
C HIS A 2 -11.33 15.13 -0.14
N LYS A 3 -12.54 14.92 -0.67
CA LYS A 3 -13.55 14.18 0.08
C LYS A 3 -13.47 12.65 -0.09
N ASP A 4 -12.94 12.12 -1.19
CA ASP A 4 -12.74 10.69 -1.37
C ASP A 4 -11.54 10.42 -2.29
N LYS A 5 -10.69 9.43 -1.95
CA LYS A 5 -9.58 8.99 -2.80
C LYS A 5 -9.99 7.72 -3.55
N TYR A 6 -9.77 7.73 -4.86
CA TYR A 6 -10.11 6.65 -5.79
C TYR A 6 -8.91 6.33 -6.67
N TRP A 7 -8.83 5.08 -7.14
CA TRP A 7 -7.94 4.73 -8.25
C TRP A 7 -8.71 4.86 -9.57
N ALA A 8 -8.41 5.91 -10.32
CA ALA A 8 -8.85 6.02 -11.72
C ALA A 8 -8.10 4.98 -12.56
N HIS A 9 -8.83 4.21 -13.37
CA HIS A 9 -8.25 3.18 -14.22
C HIS A 9 -8.32 3.62 -15.69
N LEU A 10 -7.15 3.76 -16.31
CA LEU A 10 -7.02 4.00 -17.74
C LEU A 10 -6.12 2.93 -18.34
N THR A 11 -6.46 2.45 -19.52
CA THR A 11 -5.64 1.49 -20.26
C THR A 11 -5.20 2.10 -21.59
N SER A 12 -3.99 1.78 -22.02
CA SER A 12 -3.48 2.15 -23.34
C SER A 12 -2.73 0.97 -23.95
N LYS A 13 -2.81 0.83 -25.27
CA LYS A 13 -2.03 -0.15 -26.04
C LYS A 13 -0.70 0.43 -26.54
N ASP A 14 -0.57 1.74 -26.57
CA ASP A 14 0.56 2.47 -27.17
C ASP A 14 1.15 3.55 -26.26
N LEU A 15 0.62 3.70 -25.05
CA LEU A 15 0.93 4.75 -24.06
C LEU A 15 0.61 6.19 -24.51
N ILE A 16 -0.02 6.36 -25.68
CA ILE A 16 -0.38 7.66 -26.27
C ILE A 16 -1.91 7.85 -26.22
N ASN A 17 -2.66 6.82 -26.63
CA ASN A 17 -4.12 6.82 -26.67
C ASN A 17 -4.67 6.07 -25.46
N TRP A 18 -5.48 6.74 -24.63
CA TRP A 18 -5.97 6.21 -23.37
C TRP A 18 -7.48 6.02 -23.39
N GLU A 19 -7.93 4.84 -22.96
CA GLU A 19 -9.33 4.52 -22.76
C GLU A 19 -9.67 4.54 -21.26
N TRP A 20 -10.72 5.26 -20.90
CA TRP A 20 -11.28 5.19 -19.55
C TRP A 20 -11.88 3.81 -19.30
N LYS A 21 -11.51 3.22 -18.17
CA LYS A 21 -12.15 2.01 -17.65
C LYS A 21 -12.98 2.36 -16.41
N PRO A 22 -13.94 1.50 -16.02
CA PRO A 22 -14.66 1.64 -14.76
C PRO A 22 -13.69 1.84 -13.57
N LEU A 23 -14.13 2.60 -12.56
CA LEU A 23 -13.34 2.87 -11.35
C LEU A 23 -12.83 1.56 -10.75
N GLY A 24 -11.50 1.43 -10.62
CA GLY A 24 -10.87 0.17 -10.23
C GLY A 24 -11.07 -0.14 -8.74
N LEU A 25 -10.94 0.85 -7.87
CA LEU A 25 -11.15 0.71 -6.42
C LEU A 25 -11.83 1.95 -5.84
N THR A 26 -12.92 1.72 -5.11
CA THR A 26 -13.67 2.73 -4.35
C THR A 26 -13.73 2.32 -2.87
N PRO A 27 -13.81 3.25 -1.91
CA PRO A 27 -14.10 2.92 -0.51
C PRO A 27 -15.40 2.10 -0.41
N SER A 28 -15.34 0.89 0.15
CA SER A 28 -16.51 0.00 0.22
C SER A 28 -16.57 -0.88 1.48
N ASP A 29 -15.44 -1.07 2.15
CA ASP A 29 -15.31 -2.02 3.24
C ASP A 29 -14.82 -1.36 4.52
N TRP A 30 -14.92 -2.07 5.64
CA TRP A 30 -14.56 -1.52 6.95
C TRP A 30 -13.13 -0.98 6.99
N PHE A 31 -12.18 -1.65 6.31
CA PHE A 31 -10.75 -1.36 6.28
C PHE A 31 -10.33 -0.23 5.33
N ASP A 32 -11.23 0.26 4.47
CA ASP A 32 -10.96 1.41 3.59
C ASP A 32 -12.10 2.42 3.53
N SER A 33 -13.00 2.35 4.51
CA SER A 33 -14.21 3.18 4.66
C SER A 33 -13.97 4.69 4.55
N HIS A 34 -12.75 5.16 4.83
CA HIS A 34 -12.38 6.57 4.78
C HIS A 34 -11.28 6.85 3.74
N GLY A 35 -11.05 5.92 2.80
CA GLY A 35 -10.21 6.14 1.63
C GLY A 35 -9.41 4.92 1.20
N VAL A 36 -9.33 4.72 -0.12
CA VAL A 36 -8.36 3.86 -0.79
C VAL A 36 -7.16 4.74 -1.17
N PHE A 37 -6.04 4.58 -0.47
CA PHE A 37 -4.84 5.39 -0.70
C PHE A 37 -3.94 4.73 -1.76
N SER A 38 -2.78 5.35 -2.02
CA SER A 38 -1.78 4.90 -2.97
C SER A 38 -1.22 3.50 -2.66
N GLY A 39 -0.52 2.93 -3.64
CA GLY A 39 -0.05 1.56 -3.58
C GLY A 39 0.62 1.12 -4.88
N HIS A 40 0.63 -0.19 -5.12
CA HIS A 40 1.40 -0.83 -6.17
C HIS A 40 0.61 -1.94 -6.88
N ALA A 41 0.63 -1.93 -8.20
CA ALA A 41 0.09 -2.99 -9.04
C ALA A 41 1.18 -3.99 -9.43
N LEU A 42 0.93 -5.27 -9.22
CA LEU A 42 1.83 -6.38 -9.51
C LEU A 42 1.11 -7.41 -10.38
N SER A 43 1.70 -7.81 -11.50
CA SER A 43 1.23 -8.97 -12.27
C SER A 43 1.88 -10.23 -11.70
N ASN A 44 1.05 -11.23 -11.38
CA ASN A 44 1.48 -12.52 -10.88
C ASN A 44 0.79 -13.64 -11.70
N GLY A 45 1.45 -14.06 -12.78
CA GLY A 45 0.83 -14.93 -13.79
C GLY A 45 -0.27 -14.17 -14.54
N GLU A 46 -1.46 -14.77 -14.61
CA GLU A 46 -2.64 -14.15 -15.25
C GLU A 46 -3.42 -13.22 -14.29
N GLU A 47 -3.07 -13.20 -13.01
CA GLU A 47 -3.73 -12.37 -12.01
C GLU A 47 -3.01 -11.02 -11.82
N LEU A 48 -3.77 -9.93 -11.83
CA LEU A 48 -3.33 -8.61 -11.43
C LEU A 48 -3.65 -8.39 -9.95
N MET A 49 -2.62 -8.08 -9.17
CA MET A 49 -2.70 -7.83 -7.73
C MET A 49 -2.48 -6.34 -7.45
N LEU A 50 -3.40 -5.68 -6.76
CA LEU A 50 -3.26 -4.31 -6.29
C LEU A 50 -3.04 -4.31 -4.78
N PHE A 51 -1.85 -3.91 -4.36
CA PHE A 51 -1.54 -3.61 -2.98
C PHE A 51 -1.82 -2.14 -2.74
N TYR A 52 -2.56 -1.79 -1.70
CA TYR A 52 -2.91 -0.39 -1.42
C TYR A 52 -3.06 -0.15 0.08
N THR A 53 -2.97 1.11 0.49
CA THR A 53 -3.25 1.47 1.88
C THR A 53 -4.75 1.73 2.07
N GLY A 54 -5.40 0.94 2.93
CA GLY A 54 -6.74 1.22 3.44
C GLY A 54 -6.67 2.25 4.56
N ASN A 55 -7.54 3.26 4.53
CA ASN A 55 -7.63 4.29 5.56
C ASN A 55 -9.00 4.25 6.23
N THR A 56 -9.01 4.19 7.56
CA THR A 56 -10.22 4.19 8.39
C THR A 56 -10.10 5.20 9.50
N ARG A 57 -11.24 5.62 10.05
CA ARG A 57 -11.30 6.45 11.26
C ARG A 57 -12.20 5.77 12.29
N ILE A 58 -11.68 5.53 13.49
CA ILE A 58 -12.36 4.79 14.54
C ILE A 58 -12.70 5.70 15.71
N GLY A 59 -13.86 5.46 16.31
CA GLY A 59 -14.33 6.15 17.51
C GLY A 59 -14.75 7.61 17.27
N ASN A 60 -15.24 8.24 18.33
CA ASN A 60 -15.72 9.63 18.29
C ASN A 60 -14.59 10.62 18.00
N GLU A 61 -13.37 10.30 18.43
CA GLU A 61 -12.16 11.09 18.20
C GLU A 61 -11.61 10.94 16.78
N ARG A 62 -12.20 10.05 15.96
CA ARG A 62 -11.84 9.81 14.56
C ARG A 62 -10.35 9.50 14.39
N VAL A 63 -9.82 8.67 15.29
CA VAL A 63 -8.44 8.18 15.27
C VAL A 63 -8.21 7.44 13.95
N ARG A 64 -7.15 7.83 13.23
CA ARG A 64 -6.82 7.20 11.95
C ARG A 64 -6.23 5.82 12.21
N GLN A 65 -6.62 4.86 11.39
CA GLN A 65 -5.95 3.58 11.28
C GLN A 65 -5.68 3.31 9.80
N THR A 66 -4.47 2.82 9.52
CA THR A 66 -4.03 2.46 8.17
C THR A 66 -3.68 0.99 8.13
N THR A 67 -4.22 0.28 7.15
CA THR A 67 -3.93 -1.13 6.87
C THR A 67 -3.36 -1.26 5.47
N GLN A 68 -2.60 -2.32 5.21
CA GLN A 68 -2.16 -2.61 3.83
C GLN A 68 -3.03 -3.74 3.29
N CYS A 69 -3.77 -3.43 2.23
CA CYS A 69 -4.81 -4.26 1.66
C CYS A 69 -4.38 -4.83 0.32
N LEU A 70 -5.03 -5.93 -0.06
CA LEU A 70 -4.87 -6.57 -1.36
C LEU A 70 -6.22 -6.63 -2.08
N ALA A 71 -6.23 -6.27 -3.35
CA ALA A 71 -7.29 -6.59 -4.30
C ALA A 71 -6.72 -7.35 -5.49
N VAL A 72 -7.51 -8.23 -6.10
CA VAL A 72 -7.08 -9.05 -7.24
C VAL A 72 -8.06 -8.95 -8.39
N SER A 73 -7.56 -9.07 -9.62
CA SER A 73 -8.36 -9.11 -10.83
C SER A 73 -7.77 -10.08 -11.85
N GLN A 74 -8.65 -10.80 -12.55
CA GLN A 74 -8.29 -11.70 -13.64
C GLN A 74 -8.40 -11.03 -15.02
N ASN A 75 -9.19 -9.97 -15.14
CA ASN A 75 -9.43 -9.26 -16.40
C ASN A 75 -8.88 -7.81 -16.38
N GLY A 76 -8.27 -7.40 -15.27
CA GLY A 76 -7.78 -6.05 -15.03
C GLY A 76 -8.87 -4.99 -14.87
N ILE A 77 -10.15 -5.34 -14.98
CA ILE A 77 -11.28 -4.41 -14.95
C ILE A 77 -12.03 -4.54 -13.62
N ASP A 78 -12.38 -5.77 -13.25
CA ASP A 78 -13.14 -6.07 -12.05
C ASP A 78 -12.18 -6.51 -10.94
N PHE A 79 -12.11 -5.73 -9.86
CA PHE A 79 -11.25 -6.01 -8.72
C PHE A 79 -12.05 -6.56 -7.54
N LYS A 80 -11.62 -7.71 -7.03
CA LYS A 80 -12.10 -8.28 -5.78
C LYS A 80 -11.14 -7.91 -4.65
N LYS A 81 -11.62 -7.15 -3.67
CA LYS A 81 -10.87 -6.89 -2.43
C LYS A 81 -10.79 -8.15 -1.57
N LEU A 82 -9.58 -8.50 -1.14
CA LEU A 82 -9.32 -9.58 -0.19
C LEU A 82 -9.16 -9.05 1.24
N GLY A 83 -8.99 -7.74 1.40
CA GLY A 83 -8.84 -7.07 2.69
C GLY A 83 -7.38 -6.91 3.13
N PRO A 84 -7.15 -6.58 4.41
CA PRO A 84 -5.81 -6.34 4.95
C PRO A 84 -4.93 -7.59 4.91
N VAL A 85 -3.78 -7.49 4.24
CA VAL A 85 -2.69 -8.46 4.31
C VAL A 85 -1.63 -8.06 5.34
N VAL A 86 -1.63 -6.78 5.75
CA VAL A 86 -0.96 -6.28 6.96
C VAL A 86 -2.02 -5.52 7.77
N PRO A 87 -2.70 -6.18 8.72
CA PRO A 87 -3.85 -5.62 9.45
C PRO A 87 -3.45 -4.72 10.63
N GLU A 88 -2.24 -4.89 11.15
CA GLU A 88 -1.77 -4.26 12.38
C GLU A 88 -0.53 -3.39 12.14
N LEU A 89 -0.36 -2.38 12.99
CA LEU A 89 0.85 -1.56 12.98
C LEU A 89 2.02 -2.37 13.56
N PRO A 90 3.21 -2.31 12.95
CA PRO A 90 4.38 -2.89 13.56
C PRO A 90 4.75 -2.12 14.85
N PRO A 91 5.42 -2.76 15.81
CA PRO A 91 5.82 -2.10 17.06
C PRO A 91 6.63 -0.82 16.81
N GLY A 92 6.32 0.23 17.57
CA GLY A 92 7.04 1.51 17.49
C GLY A 92 6.71 2.37 16.27
N VAL A 93 5.66 2.05 15.51
CA VAL A 93 5.20 2.81 14.33
C VAL A 93 3.80 3.41 14.58
N THR A 94 3.61 4.64 14.11
CA THR A 94 2.32 5.35 14.18
C THR A 94 1.40 4.95 13.02
N GLU A 95 0.18 5.46 12.99
CA GLU A 95 -0.77 5.27 11.89
C GLU A 95 -0.34 5.93 10.58
N HIS A 96 0.84 6.56 10.54
CA HIS A 96 1.46 7.05 9.32
C HIS A 96 2.33 5.96 8.68
N ILE A 97 1.71 4.83 8.31
CA ILE A 97 2.34 3.75 7.52
C ILE A 97 1.55 3.48 6.24
N ARG A 98 2.17 3.71 5.08
CA ARG A 98 1.45 3.69 3.80
C ARG A 98 2.35 3.47 2.59
N ASP A 99 1.69 3.40 1.44
CA ASP A 99 2.28 3.38 0.10
C ASP A 99 3.11 2.12 -0.15
N PRO A 100 2.48 0.93 -0.15
CA PRO A 100 3.17 -0.33 -0.34
C PRO A 100 3.87 -0.36 -1.69
N LYS A 101 5.15 -0.73 -1.69
CA LYS A 101 5.93 -1.06 -2.89
C LYS A 101 6.37 -2.52 -2.80
N ILE A 102 5.97 -3.35 -3.77
CA ILE A 102 6.32 -4.76 -3.81
C ILE A 102 7.50 -4.99 -4.74
N VAL A 103 8.47 -5.81 -4.32
CA VAL A 103 9.67 -6.17 -5.10
C VAL A 103 9.98 -7.65 -4.90
N LYS A 104 10.34 -8.38 -5.96
CA LYS A 104 10.84 -9.76 -5.84
C LYS A 104 12.35 -9.75 -5.64
N ARG A 105 12.85 -10.52 -4.68
CA ARG A 105 14.29 -10.72 -4.42
C ARG A 105 14.56 -12.20 -4.21
N GLY A 106 15.16 -12.85 -5.21
CA GLY A 106 15.33 -14.30 -5.21
C GLY A 106 13.97 -15.00 -5.15
N ASP A 107 13.79 -15.86 -4.16
CA ASP A 107 12.57 -16.64 -3.93
C ASP A 107 11.55 -15.95 -3.00
N GLU A 108 11.87 -14.75 -2.50
CA GLU A 108 11.01 -13.99 -1.59
C GLU A 108 10.50 -12.70 -2.24
N TRP A 109 9.36 -12.24 -1.75
CA TRP A 109 8.79 -10.91 -2.03
C TRP A 109 9.03 -9.99 -0.85
N LEU A 110 9.35 -8.74 -1.14
CA LEU A 110 9.51 -7.67 -0.16
C LEU A 110 8.43 -6.61 -0.37
N MET A 111 7.83 -6.15 0.73
CA MET A 111 6.94 -4.99 0.76
C MET A 111 7.63 -3.89 1.55
N PHE A 112 7.80 -2.74 0.91
CA PHE A 112 8.32 -1.53 1.50
C PHE A 112 7.18 -0.56 1.77
N LEU A 113 7.16 0.02 2.96
CA LEU A 113 6.18 1.02 3.38
C LEU A 113 6.91 2.23 3.96
N GLY A 114 6.47 3.42 3.56
CA GLY A 114 6.84 4.64 4.27
C GLY A 114 6.16 4.62 5.63
N ALA A 115 6.94 4.69 6.70
CA ALA A 115 6.47 4.62 8.07
C ALA A 115 6.99 5.79 8.88
N GLN A 116 6.26 6.13 9.94
CA GLN A 116 6.73 7.03 10.98
C GLN A 116 6.79 6.30 12.30
N THR A 117 7.88 6.47 13.01
CA THR A 117 8.05 5.93 14.35
C THR A 117 7.37 6.78 15.42
N THR A 118 7.13 6.20 16.60
CA THR A 118 6.55 6.93 17.74
C THR A 118 7.42 8.07 18.27
N ASP A 119 8.72 8.09 17.93
CA ASP A 119 9.63 9.22 18.17
C ASP A 119 9.63 10.24 17.02
N LEU A 120 8.62 10.20 16.14
CA LEU A 120 8.37 11.17 15.07
C LEU A 120 9.47 11.20 14.00
N LYS A 121 10.04 10.05 13.65
CA LYS A 121 11.04 9.94 12.56
C LYS A 121 10.52 9.14 11.37
N GLY A 122 10.95 9.54 10.18
CA GLY A 122 10.65 8.79 8.95
C GLY A 122 11.50 7.52 8.86
N ARG A 123 10.87 6.40 8.56
CA ARG A 123 11.52 5.09 8.39
C ARG A 123 10.93 4.33 7.21
N LEU A 124 11.66 3.33 6.76
CA LEU A 124 11.17 2.36 5.80
C LEU A 124 10.84 1.06 6.54
N ALA A 125 9.55 0.73 6.62
CA ALA A 125 9.12 -0.56 7.15
C ALA A 125 9.22 -1.63 6.07
N ILE A 126 9.85 -2.76 6.41
CA ILE A 126 10.11 -3.86 5.48
C ILE A 126 9.35 -5.09 5.94
N TYR A 127 8.61 -5.71 5.02
CA TYR A 127 7.97 -7.00 5.21
C TYR A 127 8.44 -7.98 4.13
N SER A 128 8.43 -9.27 4.45
CA SER A 128 8.69 -10.35 3.50
C SER A 128 7.52 -11.30 3.35
N SER A 129 7.36 -11.89 2.17
CA SER A 129 6.34 -12.90 1.89
C SER A 129 6.87 -13.91 0.88
N THR A 130 6.43 -15.17 0.97
CA THR A 130 6.67 -16.19 -0.07
C THR A 130 5.48 -16.36 -1.01
N ASP A 131 4.30 -15.86 -0.64
CA ASP A 131 3.02 -16.13 -1.31
C ASP A 131 2.21 -14.87 -1.66
N LEU A 132 2.77 -13.67 -1.41
CA LEU A 132 2.17 -12.35 -1.60
C LEU A 132 0.93 -12.05 -0.72
N LYS A 133 0.54 -12.98 0.16
CA LYS A 133 -0.68 -12.90 0.98
C LYS A 133 -0.35 -12.82 2.46
N GLN A 134 0.61 -13.62 2.91
CA GLN A 134 1.10 -13.63 4.29
C GLN A 134 2.41 -12.84 4.37
N TRP A 135 2.41 -11.77 5.18
CA TRP A 135 3.54 -10.85 5.29
C TRP A 135 4.13 -10.91 6.69
N GLN A 136 5.44 -11.12 6.76
CA GLN A 136 6.21 -11.09 8.00
C GLN A 136 6.98 -9.77 8.11
N PHE A 137 6.79 -9.05 9.20
CA PHE A 137 7.59 -7.85 9.48
C PHE A 137 9.06 -8.22 9.69
N LYS A 138 9.96 -7.58 8.96
CA LYS A 138 11.42 -7.78 9.07
C LYS A 138 12.10 -6.71 9.91
N GLY A 139 11.57 -5.50 9.92
CA GLY A 139 12.13 -4.39 10.71
C GLY A 139 11.93 -3.03 10.06
N LEU A 140 12.50 -2.02 10.73
CA LEU A 140 12.59 -0.65 10.23
C LEU A 140 14.00 -0.38 9.72
N PHE A 141 14.11 0.21 8.54
CA PHE A 141 15.37 0.65 7.96
C PHE A 141 15.43 2.19 7.95
N GLY A 142 16.65 2.73 8.06
CA GLY A 142 16.93 4.17 8.07
C GLY A 142 17.61 4.72 9.34
N GLU A 143 17.90 3.89 10.35
CA GLU A 143 18.70 4.33 11.51
C GLU A 143 20.16 4.59 11.15
N GLU A 144 20.72 3.80 10.24
CA GLU A 144 22.15 3.84 9.85
C GLU A 144 22.50 5.01 8.92
N GLN A 145 21.49 5.79 8.50
CA GLN A 145 21.62 6.81 7.47
C GLN A 145 21.59 8.26 8.02
N GLY A 146 21.31 8.48 9.31
CA GLY A 146 21.21 9.82 9.88
C GLY A 146 19.85 10.51 9.67
N ASP A 147 19.74 11.80 9.99
CA ASP A 147 18.47 12.54 9.99
C ASP A 147 18.03 12.92 8.56
N PHE A 148 17.25 12.06 7.93
CA PHE A 148 16.64 12.27 6.60
C PHE A 148 15.17 12.76 6.65
N GLY A 149 14.74 13.33 7.78
CA GLY A 149 13.42 13.95 7.93
C GLY A 149 12.30 13.03 8.45
N TYR A 150 11.13 13.65 8.64
CA TYR A 150 9.99 13.12 9.41
C TYR A 150 9.21 11.98 8.72
N MET A 151 9.31 11.84 7.39
CA MET A 151 8.51 10.90 6.62
C MET A 151 9.09 10.68 5.21
N TRP A 152 9.11 9.43 4.74
CA TRP A 152 9.56 9.07 3.40
C TRP A 152 8.34 8.63 2.58
N GLU A 153 7.94 9.43 1.60
CA GLU A 153 6.89 9.09 0.62
C GLU A 153 7.53 8.76 -0.73
N CYS A 154 7.00 7.75 -1.44
CA CYS A 154 7.35 7.44 -2.83
C CYS A 154 8.85 7.29 -3.13
N GLN A 155 9.57 6.46 -2.39
CA GLN A 155 10.97 6.18 -2.69
C GLN A 155 11.14 5.17 -3.84
N ILE A 156 11.86 5.60 -4.88
CA ILE A 156 12.54 4.75 -5.85
C ILE A 156 14.03 4.88 -5.52
N SER A 157 14.69 3.78 -5.15
CA SER A 157 16.12 3.65 -5.41
C SER A 157 16.33 2.41 -6.26
N SER A 158 16.70 2.65 -7.51
CA SER A 158 17.34 1.67 -8.38
C SER A 158 18.85 1.90 -8.25
N ASN A 159 19.57 0.90 -7.78
CA ASN A 159 20.98 0.69 -8.08
C ASN A 159 21.15 -0.76 -8.54
#